data_AF-A0AAE6SFH4-F1
#
_entry.id   AF-A0AAE6SFH4-F1
#
_cell.length_a   1.000
_cell.length_b   1.000
_cell.length_c   1.000
_cell.angle_alpha   90.00
_cell.angle_beta   90.00
_cell.angle_gamma   90.00
#
_symmetry.space_group_name_H-M   'P 1'
#
loop_
_entity.id
_entity.type
_entity.pdbx_description
1 polymer ?
#
loop_
_entity_poly.entity_id
_entity_poly.type
_entity_poly.pdbx_seq_one_letter_code
_entity_poly.pdbx_strand_id
1 'polypeptide(L)'
;MFAVEKVKLWLRNKVRCQEGNNIIILGRTRIRACNISLKGHGCSLTLNSGVNLRGVKIEIDGKDCHVFIGANSVFGENTYLSCRERNVNLAIGNDCMFSRNIKIMTSDGHDIIKDGVRINHAKSITIGDRVWRNCSPRWH
;
A
#
# COMPACT_ATOMS: atom_id res chain seq x y z
N MET A 1 19.87 -12.81 -4.25
CA MET A 1 18.41 -13.08 -4.23
C MET A 1 17.57 -11.80 -4.30
N PHE A 2 17.88 -10.75 -3.52
CA PHE A 2 17.09 -9.50 -3.49
C PHE A 2 17.12 -8.65 -4.77
N ALA A 3 18.25 -8.59 -5.48
CA ALA A 3 18.36 -7.80 -6.72
C ALA A 3 17.39 -8.29 -7.82
N VAL A 4 17.20 -9.61 -7.92
CA VAL A 4 16.30 -10.22 -8.91
C VAL A 4 14.83 -9.81 -8.67
N GLU A 5 14.40 -9.75 -7.42
CA GLU A 5 13.03 -9.37 -7.08
C GLU A 5 12.75 -7.90 -7.36
N LYS A 6 13.73 -7.01 -7.11
CA LYS A 6 13.64 -5.61 -7.54
C LYS A 6 13.54 -5.51 -9.06
N VAL A 7 14.38 -6.20 -9.83
CA VAL A 7 14.29 -6.17 -11.30
C VAL A 7 12.93 -6.64 -11.80
N LYS A 8 12.40 -7.75 -11.26
CA LYS A 8 11.05 -8.24 -11.59
C LYS A 8 9.96 -7.22 -11.26
N LEU A 9 10.09 -6.50 -10.15
CA LEU A 9 9.17 -5.44 -9.76
C LEU A 9 9.08 -4.39 -10.87
N TRP A 10 10.21 -3.86 -11.32
CA TRP A 10 10.23 -2.81 -12.35
C TRP A 10 9.81 -3.32 -13.73
N LEU A 11 10.15 -4.57 -14.09
CA LEU A 11 9.81 -5.13 -15.41
C LEU A 11 8.30 -5.41 -15.57
N ARG A 12 7.62 -5.81 -14.49
CA ARG A 12 6.23 -6.30 -14.55
C ARG A 12 5.19 -5.29 -14.08
N ASN A 13 5.61 -4.11 -13.64
CA ASN A 13 4.76 -3.15 -12.96
C ASN A 13 5.14 -1.72 -13.36
N LYS A 14 4.20 -0.79 -13.21
CA LYS A 14 4.48 0.63 -13.32
C LYS A 14 4.93 1.13 -11.96
N VAL A 15 6.22 1.43 -11.81
CA VAL A 15 6.79 1.91 -10.55
C VAL A 15 7.34 3.32 -10.73
N ARG A 16 7.06 4.20 -9.77
CA ARG A 16 7.64 5.53 -9.67
C ARG A 16 8.08 5.74 -8.23
N CYS A 17 9.36 5.96 -8.00
CA CYS A 17 9.92 6.20 -6.67
C CYS A 17 10.76 7.47 -6.75
N GLN A 18 10.32 8.54 -6.07
CA GLN A 18 11.14 9.75 -5.95
C GLN A 18 12.36 9.48 -5.07
N GLU A 19 13.41 10.27 -5.27
CA GLU A 19 14.65 10.21 -4.47
C GLU A 19 14.35 10.38 -2.98
N GLY A 20 15.15 9.74 -2.12
CA GLY A 20 14.94 9.74 -0.67
C GLY A 20 13.85 8.79 -0.17
N ASN A 21 13.21 8.01 -1.05
CA ASN A 21 12.23 7.00 -0.69
C ASN A 21 12.75 5.58 -0.98
N ASN A 22 12.20 4.59 -0.26
CA ASN A 22 12.72 3.22 -0.29
C ASN A 22 11.65 2.19 -0.61
N ILE A 23 11.98 1.25 -1.50
CA ILE A 23 11.20 0.01 -1.70
C ILE A 23 12.05 -1.17 -1.23
N ILE A 24 11.53 -1.89 -0.22
CA ILE A 24 12.20 -2.97 0.48
C ILE A 24 11.41 -4.26 0.22
N ILE A 25 12.08 -5.28 -0.34
CA ILE A 25 11.50 -6.59 -0.61
C ILE A 25 12.26 -7.63 0.19
N LEU A 26 11.59 -8.28 1.13
CA LEU A 26 12.17 -9.23 2.09
C LEU A 26 11.80 -10.67 1.69
N GLY A 27 12.38 -11.16 0.60
CA GLY A 27 12.19 -12.54 0.13
C GLY A 27 11.52 -12.63 -1.24
N ARG A 28 10.95 -13.79 -1.56
CA ARG A 28 10.32 -14.03 -2.86
C ARG A 28 8.92 -13.44 -2.87
N THR A 29 8.58 -12.69 -3.91
CA THR A 29 7.25 -12.07 -4.06
C THR A 29 6.66 -12.33 -5.43
N ARG A 30 5.35 -12.14 -5.56
CA ARG A 30 4.64 -12.20 -6.85
C ARG A 30 3.87 -10.89 -7.06
N ILE A 31 4.53 -9.92 -7.69
CA ILE A 31 3.97 -8.58 -7.92
C ILE A 31 3.86 -8.36 -9.43
N ARG A 32 2.63 -8.18 -9.93
CA ARG A 32 2.35 -8.12 -11.36
C ARG A 32 1.20 -7.18 -11.70
N ALA A 33 1.35 -6.45 -12.79
CA ALA A 33 0.36 -5.47 -13.28
C ALA A 33 -0.03 -4.42 -12.22
N CYS A 34 0.85 -4.13 -11.28
CA CYS A 34 0.64 -3.13 -10.23
C CYS A 34 1.06 -1.73 -10.69
N ASN A 35 0.47 -0.72 -10.05
CA ASN A 35 0.90 0.66 -10.15
C ASN A 35 1.35 1.13 -8.76
N ILE A 36 2.64 1.39 -8.61
CA ILE A 36 3.26 1.72 -7.32
C ILE A 36 3.91 3.09 -7.46
N SER A 37 3.50 4.03 -6.61
CA SER A 37 4.10 5.37 -6.56
C SER A 37 4.47 5.76 -5.15
N LEU A 38 5.73 6.12 -4.95
CA LEU A 38 6.26 6.76 -3.75
C LEU A 38 6.66 8.20 -4.12
N LYS A 39 6.00 9.18 -3.51
CA LYS A 39 6.21 10.61 -3.68
C LYS A 39 6.45 11.28 -2.33
N GLY A 40 7.19 12.38 -2.36
CA GLY A 40 7.68 13.10 -1.19
C GLY A 40 9.03 12.55 -0.73
N HIS A 41 9.26 12.50 0.58
CA HIS A 41 10.58 12.22 1.15
C HIS A 41 10.50 11.34 2.41
N GLY A 42 11.45 10.41 2.58
CA GLY A 42 11.54 9.58 3.77
C GLY A 42 10.50 8.45 3.82
N CYS A 43 9.76 8.23 2.73
CA CYS A 43 8.72 7.22 2.68
C CYS A 43 9.28 5.83 2.35
N SER A 44 8.56 4.78 2.77
CA SER A 44 8.93 3.42 2.37
C SER A 44 7.77 2.49 2.09
N LEU A 45 7.99 1.57 1.15
CA LEU A 45 7.15 0.39 0.92
C LEU A 45 7.95 -0.87 1.28
N THR A 46 7.48 -1.62 2.27
CA THR A 46 8.08 -2.88 2.71
C THR A 46 7.15 -4.05 2.40
N LEU A 47 7.66 -5.02 1.63
CA LEU A 47 6.94 -6.23 1.23
C LEU A 47 7.67 -7.47 1.73
N ASN A 48 7.02 -8.27 2.56
CA ASN A 48 7.59 -9.52 3.06
C ASN A 48 7.51 -10.67 2.05
N SER A 49 8.20 -11.76 2.39
CA SER A 49 8.21 -12.99 1.61
C SER A 49 6.80 -13.54 1.43
N GLY A 50 6.52 -14.10 0.26
CA GLY A 50 5.23 -14.69 -0.08
C GLY A 50 4.14 -13.70 -0.48
N VAL A 51 4.37 -12.38 -0.35
CA VAL A 51 3.39 -11.36 -0.78
C VAL A 51 3.03 -11.53 -2.25
N ASN A 52 1.72 -11.55 -2.53
CA ASN A 52 1.15 -11.71 -3.87
C ASN A 52 0.20 -10.55 -4.19
N LEU A 53 0.65 -9.67 -5.09
CA LEU A 53 -0.09 -8.51 -5.57
C LEU A 53 -0.37 -8.67 -7.06
N ARG A 54 -1.64 -8.59 -7.46
CA ARG A 54 -2.05 -8.60 -8.86
C ARG A 54 -2.97 -7.42 -9.13
N GLY A 55 -2.60 -6.51 -10.03
CA GLY A 55 -3.48 -5.39 -10.40
C GLY A 55 -3.77 -4.41 -9.26
N VAL A 56 -2.84 -4.27 -8.31
CA VAL A 56 -2.98 -3.42 -7.12
C VAL A 56 -2.37 -2.05 -7.39
N LYS A 57 -3.05 -0.99 -6.95
CA LYS A 57 -2.51 0.37 -6.90
C LYS A 57 -2.03 0.69 -5.48
N ILE A 58 -0.77 1.06 -5.33
CA ILE A 58 -0.17 1.51 -4.07
C ILE A 58 0.32 2.94 -4.26
N GLU A 59 -0.16 3.84 -3.41
CA GLU A 59 0.19 5.25 -3.43
C GLU A 59 0.67 5.69 -2.05
N ILE A 60 1.94 6.08 -1.96
CA ILE A 60 2.55 6.68 -0.78
C ILE A 60 2.95 8.10 -1.16
N ASP A 61 2.35 9.09 -0.51
CA ASP A 61 2.45 10.50 -0.92
C ASP A 61 2.51 11.42 0.29
N GLY A 62 3.72 11.79 0.70
CA GLY A 62 3.91 12.52 1.94
C GLY A 62 5.35 12.57 2.43
N LYS A 63 5.50 12.85 3.73
CA LYS A 63 6.79 12.84 4.43
C LYS A 63 6.77 11.79 5.53
N ASP A 64 7.78 10.92 5.55
CA ASP A 64 7.92 9.89 6.60
C ASP A 64 6.66 8.99 6.70
N CYS A 65 6.15 8.56 5.53
CA CYS A 65 5.00 7.65 5.42
C CYS A 65 5.44 6.24 5.06
N HIS A 66 4.94 5.23 5.78
CA HIS A 66 5.38 3.85 5.58
C HIS A 66 4.21 2.89 5.35
N VAL A 67 4.30 2.11 4.27
CA VAL A 67 3.40 0.98 4.01
C VAL A 67 4.15 -0.31 4.23
N PHE A 68 3.62 -1.16 5.11
CA PHE A 68 4.15 -2.47 5.44
C PHE A 68 3.13 -3.55 5.11
N ILE A 69 3.56 -4.59 4.38
CA ILE A 69 2.74 -5.78 4.09
C ILE A 69 3.48 -7.02 4.61
N GLY A 70 2.83 -7.71 5.55
CA GLY A 70 3.28 -8.96 6.16
C GLY A 70 3.36 -10.14 5.18
N ALA A 71 3.99 -11.21 5.64
CA ALA A 71 4.29 -12.37 4.82
C ALA A 71 3.02 -13.08 4.33
N ASN A 72 3.12 -13.74 3.17
CA ASN A 72 2.07 -14.55 2.56
C ASN A 72 0.72 -13.84 2.30
N SER A 73 0.67 -12.51 2.43
CA SER A 73 -0.56 -11.75 2.23
C SER A 73 -0.89 -11.60 0.73
N VAL A 74 -2.17 -11.77 0.40
CA VAL A 74 -2.69 -11.81 -0.98
C VAL A 74 -3.68 -10.68 -1.22
N PHE A 75 -3.50 -9.95 -2.33
CA PHE A 75 -4.35 -8.83 -2.72
C PHE A 75 -4.89 -9.03 -4.14
N GLY A 76 -6.20 -8.98 -4.27
CA GLY A 76 -6.91 -9.07 -5.54
C GLY A 76 -6.81 -7.81 -6.39
N GLU A 77 -7.15 -7.97 -7.67
CA GLU A 77 -7.17 -6.89 -8.67
C GLU A 77 -8.05 -5.71 -8.25
N ASN A 78 -7.67 -4.52 -8.72
CA ASN A 78 -8.34 -3.26 -8.44
C ASN A 78 -8.38 -2.90 -6.93
N THR A 79 -7.48 -3.47 -6.14
CA THR A 79 -7.25 -3.03 -4.77
C THR A 79 -6.43 -1.74 -4.76
N TYR A 80 -6.82 -0.78 -3.93
CA TYR A 80 -6.15 0.50 -3.76
C TYR A 80 -5.68 0.69 -2.32
N LEU A 81 -4.37 0.86 -2.15
CA LEU A 81 -3.73 1.19 -0.87
C LEU A 81 -3.18 2.62 -0.95
N SER A 82 -3.58 3.48 -0.02
CA SER A 82 -3.14 4.88 0.03
C SER A 82 -2.64 5.24 1.42
N CYS A 83 -1.43 5.78 1.49
CA CYS A 83 -0.81 6.32 2.70
C CYS A 83 -0.29 7.73 2.41
N ARG A 84 -0.80 8.75 3.11
CA ARG A 84 -0.50 10.15 2.79
C ARG A 84 -0.16 11.01 4.01
N GLU A 85 0.27 12.24 3.70
CA GLU A 85 0.51 13.35 4.64
C GLU A 85 1.86 13.25 5.35
N ARG A 86 1.90 13.20 6.68
CA ARG A 86 3.15 13.21 7.44
C ARG A 86 3.06 12.25 8.62
N ASN A 87 4.08 11.41 8.81
CA ASN A 87 4.17 10.48 9.94
C ASN A 87 2.97 9.51 10.04
N VAL A 88 2.47 9.05 8.89
CA VAL A 88 1.31 8.15 8.81
C VAL A 88 1.74 6.82 8.25
N ASN A 89 1.24 5.73 8.84
CA ASN A 89 1.60 4.37 8.49
C ASN A 89 0.39 3.52 8.13
N LEU A 90 0.56 2.65 7.14
CA LEU A 90 -0.38 1.57 6.83
C LEU A 90 0.34 0.24 7.02
N ALA A 91 -0.02 -0.49 8.09
CA ALA A 91 0.56 -1.78 8.41
C ALA A 91 -0.48 -2.89 8.20
N ILE A 92 -0.12 -3.92 7.45
CA ILE A 92 -0.93 -5.11 7.22
C ILE A 92 -0.13 -6.31 7.69
N GLY A 93 -0.73 -7.13 8.55
CA GLY A 93 -0.14 -8.34 9.12
C GLY A 93 0.09 -9.47 8.10
N ASN A 94 0.49 -10.62 8.65
CA ASN A 94 0.78 -11.84 7.92
C ASN A 94 -0.50 -12.60 7.56
N ASP A 95 -0.42 -13.42 6.51
CA ASP A 95 -1.45 -14.37 6.09
C ASP A 95 -2.82 -13.70 5.87
N CYS A 96 -2.83 -12.44 5.43
CA CYS A 96 -4.06 -11.71 5.12
C CYS A 96 -4.54 -12.00 3.69
N MET A 97 -5.85 -11.96 3.49
CA MET A 97 -6.46 -12.10 2.18
C MET A 97 -7.42 -10.94 1.91
N PHE A 98 -7.13 -10.18 0.87
CA PHE A 98 -7.99 -9.12 0.37
C PHE A 98 -8.50 -9.50 -1.01
N SER A 99 -9.82 -9.60 -1.14
CA SER A 99 -10.48 -9.86 -2.41
C SER A 99 -10.29 -8.69 -3.41
N ARG A 100 -10.93 -8.73 -4.58
CA ARG A 100 -10.85 -7.63 -5.56
C ARG A 100 -11.54 -6.37 -5.04
N ASN A 101 -11.21 -5.21 -5.60
CA ASN A 101 -11.91 -3.93 -5.35
C ASN A 101 -11.86 -3.42 -3.90
N ILE A 102 -10.84 -3.78 -3.11
CA ILE A 102 -10.68 -3.28 -1.75
C ILE A 102 -10.02 -1.89 -1.77
N LYS A 103 -10.47 -0.97 -0.91
CA LYS A 103 -9.81 0.33 -0.71
C LYS A 103 -9.40 0.46 0.76
N ILE A 104 -8.11 0.75 0.99
CA ILE A 104 -7.56 1.03 2.32
C ILE A 104 -6.82 2.34 2.22
N MET A 105 -7.32 3.37 2.89
CA MET A 105 -6.85 4.75 2.73
C MET A 105 -6.70 5.37 4.12
N THR A 106 -5.51 5.89 4.42
CA THR A 106 -5.23 6.58 5.70
C THR A 106 -5.78 8.02 5.74
N SER A 107 -6.23 8.54 4.61
CA SER A 107 -6.73 9.90 4.41
C SER A 107 -7.97 9.83 3.52
N ASP A 108 -8.90 10.77 3.70
CA ASP A 108 -10.11 10.88 2.88
C ASP A 108 -9.83 11.42 1.46
N GLY A 109 -8.58 11.81 1.19
CA GLY A 109 -8.13 12.33 -0.10
C GLY A 109 -8.50 13.80 -0.36
N HIS A 110 -9.39 14.38 0.45
CA HIS A 110 -9.80 15.77 0.40
C HIS A 110 -9.92 16.36 1.80
N ASP A 111 -9.61 17.64 1.94
CA ASP A 111 -9.73 18.36 3.21
C ASP A 111 -11.21 18.62 3.52
N ILE A 112 -11.64 18.23 4.72
CA ILE A 112 -12.92 18.64 5.30
C ILE A 112 -12.62 19.82 6.21
N ILE A 113 -13.14 20.99 5.83
CA ILE A 113 -12.95 22.25 6.56
C ILE A 113 -14.23 22.56 7.33
N LYS A 114 -14.07 22.83 8.63
CA LYS A 114 -15.14 23.31 9.51
C LYS A 114 -14.60 24.53 10.25
N ASP A 115 -15.33 25.65 10.19
CA ASP A 115 -14.97 26.91 10.85
C ASP A 115 -13.55 27.41 10.49
N GLY A 116 -13.16 27.24 9.22
CA GLY A 116 -11.82 27.62 8.72
C GLY A 116 -10.69 26.66 9.12
N VAL A 117 -10.98 25.60 9.87
CA VAL A 117 -10.00 24.61 10.33
C VAL A 117 -10.25 23.26 9.65
N ARG A 118 -9.19 22.61 9.18
CA ARG A 118 -9.27 21.24 8.66
C ARG A 118 -9.47 20.26 9.83
N ILE A 119 -10.42 19.33 9.71
CA ILE A 119 -10.75 18.38 10.78
C ILE A 119 -10.40 16.91 10.49
N ASN A 120 -10.09 16.55 9.24
CA ASN A 120 -9.86 15.17 8.82
C ASN A 120 -8.39 14.89 8.46
N HIS A 121 -7.50 15.05 9.44
CA HIS A 121 -6.11 14.65 9.27
C HIS A 121 -5.97 13.14 9.09
N ALA A 122 -5.01 12.72 8.27
CA ALA A 122 -4.75 11.32 8.05
C ALA A 122 -4.37 10.60 9.35
N LYS A 123 -4.79 9.34 9.46
CA LYS A 123 -4.51 8.49 10.61
C LYS A 123 -3.95 7.15 10.15
N SER A 124 -2.99 6.65 10.91
CA SER A 124 -2.40 5.34 10.67
C SER A 124 -3.44 4.22 10.77
N ILE A 125 -3.30 3.20 9.93
CA ILE A 125 -4.16 2.01 9.92
C ILE A 125 -3.29 0.79 10.18
N THR A 126 -3.72 -0.04 11.13
CA THR A 126 -3.10 -1.34 11.40
C THR A 126 -4.13 -2.44 11.22
N ILE A 127 -3.85 -3.38 10.33
CA ILE A 127 -4.61 -4.62 10.14
C ILE A 127 -3.75 -5.76 10.69
N GLY A 128 -4.28 -6.51 11.64
CA GLY A 128 -3.58 -7.65 12.25
C GLY A 128 -3.41 -8.85 11.30
N ASP A 129 -2.87 -9.93 11.83
CA ASP A 129 -2.64 -11.16 11.08
C ASP A 129 -3.94 -11.92 10.78
N ARG A 130 -3.93 -12.76 9.73
CA ARG A 130 -5.03 -13.68 9.34
C ARG A 130 -6.37 -12.98 9.13
N VAL A 131 -6.34 -11.74 8.64
CA VAL A 131 -7.55 -11.00 8.30
C VAL A 131 -7.98 -11.32 6.89
N TRP A 132 -9.24 -11.72 6.73
CA TRP A 132 -9.89 -11.86 5.42
C TRP A 132 -10.92 -10.75 5.22
N ARG A 133 -10.76 -9.96 4.15
CA ARG A 133 -11.75 -8.98 3.70
C ARG A 133 -12.28 -9.35 2.33
N ASN A 134 -13.56 -9.71 2.30
CA ASN A 134 -14.30 -9.87 1.07
C ASN A 134 -14.84 -8.54 0.56
N CYS A 135 -14.92 -8.41 -0.76
CA CYS A 135 -15.72 -7.38 -1.39
C CYS A 135 -17.16 -7.88 -1.40
N SER A 136 -18.07 -7.21 -0.69
CA SER A 136 -19.49 -7.39 -0.99
C SER A 136 -19.77 -6.60 -2.27
N PRO A 137 -20.34 -7.22 -3.33
CA PRO A 137 -20.91 -6.43 -4.41
C PRO A 137 -21.96 -5.51 -3.80
N ARG A 138 -21.80 -4.20 -4.03
CA ARG A 138 -22.85 -3.23 -3.73
C ARG A 138 -23.92 -3.46 -4.80
N TRP A 139 -24.93 -4.25 -4.47
CA TRP A 139 -26.12 -4.39 -5.29
C TRP A 139 -27.07 -3.23 -4.95
N HIS A 140 -27.40 -2.47 -5.99
CA HIS A 140 -28.45 -1.44 -6.11
C HIS A 140 -28.28 -0.18 -5.24
#